data_AF-A0A367JHA1-F1
#
_entry.id   AF-A0A367JHA1-F1
#
_cell.length_a   1.000
_cell.length_b   1.000
_cell.length_c   1.000
_cell.angle_alpha   90.00
_cell.angle_beta   90.00
_cell.angle_gamma   90.00
#
_symmetry.space_group_name_H-M   'P 1'
#
loop_
_entity.id
_entity.type
_entity.pdbx_description
1 polymer ?
#
loop_
_entity_poly.entity_id
_entity_poly.type
_entity_poly.pdbx_seq_one_letter_code
_entity_poly.pdbx_strand_id
1 'polypeptide(L)'
;MFQDFSSRFSTYFSWILTASLLSQPYDYFDFVNTFELDKRRANTAYLNTMKAVLSSEKGDKKLLIAKVINDFNARDNQTQSEFAKKYKEFWQTKEKTASEERMEQRRRLAAGNSNEVICYAYESITKKVSFEG
;
A
#
# COMPACT_ATOMS: atom_id res chain seq x y z
N MET A 1 -7.78 25.54 -14.14
CA MET A 1 -6.72 25.04 -13.23
C MET A 1 -6.51 23.55 -13.54
N PHE A 2 -5.55 23.21 -14.41
CA PHE A 2 -5.30 21.84 -14.89
C PHE A 2 -3.89 21.32 -14.52
N GLN A 3 -3.32 21.81 -13.41
CA GLN A 3 -1.92 21.51 -13.06
C GLN A 3 -1.72 20.21 -12.25
N ASP A 4 -2.78 19.56 -11.75
CA ASP A 4 -2.63 18.44 -10.81
C ASP A 4 -2.61 17.05 -11.49
N PHE A 5 -2.85 16.97 -12.81
CA PHE A 5 -2.78 15.71 -13.56
C PHE A 5 -1.34 15.36 -13.95
N SER A 6 -0.50 16.37 -14.22
CA SER A 6 0.85 16.19 -14.74
C SER A 6 1.84 15.68 -13.69
N SER A 7 1.73 16.09 -12.42
CA SER A 7 2.66 15.65 -11.36
C SER A 7 2.44 14.20 -10.93
N ARG A 8 1.17 13.76 -10.82
CA ARG A 8 0.85 12.37 -10.42
C ARG A 8 1.15 11.37 -11.54
N PHE A 9 1.06 11.81 -12.79
CA PHE A 9 1.50 11.03 -13.94
C PHE A 9 2.99 10.74 -13.92
N SER A 10 3.80 11.71 -13.48
CA SER A 10 5.26 11.54 -13.46
C SER A 10 5.70 10.52 -12.40
N THR A 11 4.97 10.38 -11.29
CA THR A 11 5.31 9.46 -10.20
C THR A 11 5.32 7.99 -10.64
N TYR A 12 4.40 7.59 -11.51
CA TYR A 12 4.25 6.18 -11.91
C TYR A 12 4.94 5.85 -13.24
N PHE A 13 5.45 6.87 -13.94
CA PHE A 13 6.05 6.69 -15.26
C PHE A 13 7.33 5.87 -15.22
N SER A 14 8.16 6.05 -14.18
CA SER A 14 9.37 5.25 -13.98
C SER A 14 9.06 3.75 -13.90
N TRP A 15 7.98 3.38 -13.22
CA TRP A 15 7.53 1.99 -13.13
C TRP A 15 7.06 1.47 -14.49
N ILE A 16 6.30 2.26 -15.28
CA ILE A 16 5.83 1.85 -16.62
C ILE A 16 6.99 1.43 -17.52
N LEU A 17 8.12 2.14 -17.47
CA LEU A 17 9.29 1.87 -18.30
C LEU A 17 9.86 0.46 -18.10
N THR A 18 9.72 -0.09 -16.90
CA THR A 18 10.18 -1.44 -16.54
C THR A 18 9.05 -2.45 -16.39
N ALA A 19 7.79 -2.00 -16.32
CA ALA A 19 6.62 -2.83 -16.05
C ALA A 19 6.39 -3.92 -17.11
N SER A 20 6.80 -3.68 -18.37
CA SER A 20 6.71 -4.69 -19.43
C SER A 20 7.73 -5.83 -19.29
N LEU A 21 8.78 -5.64 -18.48
CA LEU A 21 9.86 -6.62 -18.27
C LEU A 21 9.61 -7.52 -17.06
N LEU A 22 8.54 -7.26 -16.31
CA LEU A 22 8.11 -8.12 -15.21
C LEU A 22 7.73 -9.50 -15.73
N SER A 23 7.87 -10.53 -14.88
CA SER A 23 7.43 -11.89 -15.18
C SER A 23 5.95 -11.93 -15.61
N GLN A 24 5.12 -11.10 -14.98
CA GLN A 24 3.78 -10.74 -15.43
C GLN A 24 3.77 -9.27 -15.84
N PRO A 25 3.68 -8.95 -17.15
CA PRO A 25 3.72 -7.56 -17.61
C PRO A 25 2.64 -6.69 -17.00
N TYR A 26 3.03 -5.51 -16.54
CA TYR A 26 2.16 -4.53 -15.89
C TYR A 26 1.41 -5.08 -14.66
N ASP A 27 2.05 -5.94 -13.88
CA ASP A 27 1.43 -6.55 -12.70
C ASP A 27 0.93 -5.51 -11.68
N TYR A 28 -0.34 -5.65 -11.29
CA TYR A 28 -0.98 -4.78 -10.31
C TYR A 28 -0.32 -4.90 -8.93
N PHE A 29 0.07 -6.11 -8.51
CA PHE A 29 0.62 -6.32 -7.16
C PHE A 29 2.01 -5.71 -7.02
N ASP A 30 2.85 -5.88 -8.04
CA ASP A 30 4.14 -5.20 -8.13
C ASP A 30 3.98 -3.66 -8.06
N PHE A 31 3.02 -3.11 -8.81
CA PHE A 31 2.69 -1.68 -8.75
C PHE A 31 2.33 -1.23 -7.32
N VAL A 32 1.43 -1.96 -6.65
CA VAL A 32 0.99 -1.61 -5.30
C VAL A 32 2.13 -1.64 -4.28
N ASN A 33 3.01 -2.64 -4.40
CA ASN A 33 4.14 -2.81 -3.49
C ASN A 33 5.22 -1.76 -3.75
N THR A 34 5.51 -1.44 -5.01
CA THR A 34 6.51 -0.43 -5.40
C THR A 34 6.20 0.95 -4.80
N PHE A 35 4.92 1.31 -4.73
CA PHE A 35 4.48 2.62 -4.25
C PHE A 35 3.82 2.60 -2.86
N GLU A 36 3.85 1.46 -2.17
CA GLU A 36 3.26 1.25 -0.85
C GLU A 36 1.83 1.81 -0.68
N LEU A 37 0.99 1.66 -1.70
CA LEU A 37 -0.33 2.31 -1.73
C LEU A 37 -1.38 1.55 -0.92
N ASP A 38 -2.36 2.29 -0.37
CA ASP A 38 -3.62 1.72 0.11
C ASP A 38 -4.53 1.32 -1.06
N LYS A 39 -5.51 0.47 -0.79
CA LYS A 39 -6.39 -0.13 -1.80
C LYS A 39 -7.07 0.87 -2.71
N ARG A 40 -7.61 1.95 -2.13
CA ARG A 40 -8.37 2.94 -2.90
C ARG A 40 -7.43 3.69 -3.83
N ARG A 41 -6.30 4.19 -3.29
CA ARG A 41 -5.31 4.93 -4.08
C ARG A 41 -4.66 4.04 -5.12
N ALA A 42 -4.32 2.80 -4.78
CA ALA A 42 -3.75 1.82 -5.71
C ALA A 42 -4.65 1.57 -6.92
N ASN A 43 -5.94 1.29 -6.69
CA ASN A 43 -6.88 1.02 -7.78
C ASN A 43 -7.03 2.20 -8.75
N THR A 44 -7.22 3.40 -8.20
CA THR A 44 -7.39 4.60 -9.00
C THR A 44 -6.09 4.94 -9.75
N ALA A 45 -4.95 4.91 -9.06
CA ALA A 45 -3.65 5.22 -9.64
C ALA A 45 -3.31 4.23 -10.76
N TYR A 46 -3.40 2.93 -10.49
CA TYR A 46 -3.11 1.89 -11.47
C TYR A 46 -3.98 2.03 -12.72
N LEU A 47 -5.30 2.14 -12.56
CA LEU A 47 -6.20 2.24 -13.71
C LEU A 47 -5.95 3.50 -14.54
N ASN A 48 -5.70 4.64 -13.89
CA ASN A 48 -5.41 5.89 -14.60
C ASN A 48 -4.08 5.82 -15.35
N THR A 49 -3.04 5.29 -14.70
CA THR A 49 -1.73 5.04 -15.29
C THR A 49 -1.87 4.14 -16.52
N MET A 50 -2.54 2.99 -16.39
CA MET A 50 -2.70 2.04 -17.49
C MET A 50 -3.54 2.61 -18.65
N LYS A 51 -4.62 3.35 -18.37
CA LYS A 51 -5.40 4.06 -19.41
C LYS A 51 -4.56 5.07 -20.18
N ALA A 52 -3.64 5.73 -19.50
CA ALA A 52 -2.74 6.65 -20.15
C ALA A 52 -1.78 5.96 -21.11
N VAL A 53 -1.13 4.89 -20.65
CA VAL A 53 -0.23 4.08 -21.49
C VAL A 53 -1.01 3.51 -22.67
N LEU A 54 -2.25 3.06 -22.47
CA LEU A 54 -3.12 2.58 -23.56
C LEU A 54 -3.36 3.64 -24.64
N SER A 55 -3.47 4.91 -24.25
CA SER A 55 -3.71 6.02 -25.16
C SER A 55 -2.46 6.41 -25.98
N SER A 56 -1.26 6.18 -25.43
CA SER A 56 0.02 6.51 -26.08
C SER A 56 0.61 5.36 -26.90
N GLU A 57 0.33 4.11 -26.53
CA GLU A 57 0.92 2.93 -27.17
C GLU A 57 0.19 2.49 -28.44
N LYS A 58 0.90 1.72 -29.29
CA LYS A 58 0.40 1.17 -30.56
C LYS A 58 0.76 -0.30 -30.70
N GLY A 59 0.09 -0.99 -31.63
CA GLY A 59 0.36 -2.40 -31.96
C GLY A 59 0.12 -3.35 -30.78
N ASP A 60 0.96 -4.39 -30.69
CA ASP A 60 0.83 -5.48 -29.71
C ASP A 60 0.88 -4.99 -28.26
N LYS A 61 1.65 -3.93 -27.98
CA LYS A 61 1.71 -3.31 -26.66
C LYS A 61 0.35 -2.76 -26.24
N LYS A 62 -0.36 -2.11 -27.15
CA LYS A 62 -1.70 -1.57 -26.89
C LYS A 62 -2.69 -2.68 -26.56
N LEU A 63 -2.63 -3.80 -27.29
CA LEU A 63 -3.48 -4.97 -27.05
C LEU A 63 -3.19 -5.61 -25.69
N LEU A 64 -1.91 -5.75 -25.33
CA LEU A 64 -1.48 -6.25 -24.03
C LEU A 64 -2.02 -5.37 -22.89
N ILE A 65 -1.84 -4.05 -22.97
CA ILE A 65 -2.33 -3.10 -21.97
C ILE A 65 -3.87 -3.15 -21.87
N ALA A 66 -4.57 -3.25 -23.00
CA ALA A 66 -6.03 -3.37 -23.02
C ALA A 66 -6.49 -4.64 -22.30
N LYS A 67 -5.81 -5.77 -22.54
CA LYS A 67 -6.08 -7.03 -21.84
C LYS A 67 -5.87 -6.89 -20.33
N VAL A 68 -4.74 -6.31 -19.90
CA VAL A 68 -4.44 -6.08 -18.48
C VAL A 68 -5.51 -5.21 -17.81
N ILE A 69 -5.96 -4.14 -18.47
CA ILE A 69 -7.04 -3.29 -17.97
C ILE A 69 -8.36 -4.06 -17.86
N ASN A 70 -8.68 -4.92 -18.83
CA ASN A 70 -9.90 -5.72 -18.82
C ASN A 70 -9.86 -6.75 -17.68
N ASP A 71 -8.76 -7.46 -17.51
CA ASP A 71 -8.56 -8.42 -16.42
C ASP A 71 -8.70 -7.71 -15.06
N PHE A 72 -8.09 -6.52 -14.93
CA PHE A 72 -8.21 -5.69 -13.75
C PHE A 72 -9.65 -5.24 -13.49
N ASN A 73 -10.40 -4.81 -14.50
CA ASN A 73 -11.79 -4.36 -14.34
C ASN A 73 -12.75 -5.53 -14.07
N ALA A 74 -12.46 -6.71 -14.61
CA ALA A 74 -13.26 -7.92 -14.42
C ALA A 74 -13.09 -8.55 -13.02
N ARG A 75 -12.12 -8.09 -12.22
CA ARG A 75 -11.77 -8.66 -10.89
C ARG A 75 -12.95 -8.84 -9.94
N ASP A 76 -13.93 -7.94 -9.99
CA ASP A 76 -15.09 -7.96 -9.10
C ASP A 76 -16.18 -8.93 -9.61
N ASN A 77 -16.23 -9.17 -10.93
CA ASN A 77 -17.24 -10.00 -11.61
C ASN A 77 -16.78 -11.45 -11.84
N GLN A 78 -15.48 -11.68 -11.98
CA GLN A 78 -14.89 -13.00 -12.24
C GLN A 78 -14.21 -13.54 -10.99
N THR A 79 -14.97 -13.83 -9.95
CA THR A 79 -14.44 -14.34 -8.67
C THR A 79 -13.64 -15.64 -8.78
N GLN A 80 -13.78 -16.38 -9.88
CA GLN A 80 -13.02 -17.59 -10.15
C GLN A 80 -11.68 -17.35 -10.88
N SER A 81 -11.45 -16.15 -11.44
CA SER A 81 -10.18 -15.86 -12.10
C SER A 81 -9.04 -15.84 -11.09
N GLU A 82 -7.86 -16.31 -11.51
CA GLU A 82 -6.66 -16.32 -10.67
C GLU A 82 -6.32 -14.92 -10.18
N PHE A 83 -6.44 -13.92 -11.06
CA PHE A 83 -6.25 -12.51 -10.70
C PHE A 83 -7.22 -12.07 -9.60
N ALA A 84 -8.51 -12.38 -9.71
CA ALA A 84 -9.51 -11.96 -8.73
C ALA A 84 -9.28 -12.61 -7.34
N LYS A 85 -8.87 -13.89 -7.32
CA LYS A 85 -8.51 -14.59 -6.09
C LYS A 85 -7.29 -13.94 -5.44
N LYS A 86 -6.20 -13.79 -6.19
CA LYS A 86 -4.97 -13.13 -5.74
C LYS A 86 -5.23 -11.70 -5.28
N TYR A 87 -6.11 -10.96 -5.96
CA TYR A 87 -6.50 -9.60 -5.60
C TYR A 87 -7.20 -9.52 -4.25
N LYS A 88 -8.16 -10.43 -3.98
CA LYS A 88 -8.83 -10.49 -2.68
C LYS A 88 -7.87 -10.89 -1.57
N GLU A 89 -7.09 -11.94 -1.77
CA GLU A 89 -6.12 -12.44 -0.79
C GLU A 89 -5.04 -11.41 -0.45
N PHE A 90 -4.52 -10.71 -1.47
CA PHE A 90 -3.52 -9.67 -1.28
C PHE A 90 -4.02 -8.56 -0.36
N TRP A 91 -5.21 -8.02 -0.62
CA TRP A 91 -5.76 -6.93 0.19
C TRP A 91 -6.19 -7.40 1.58
N GLN A 92 -6.76 -8.60 1.71
CA GLN A 92 -7.07 -9.17 3.02
C GLN A 92 -5.82 -9.33 3.88
N THR A 93 -4.73 -9.84 3.29
CA THR A 93 -3.44 -9.99 3.98
C THR A 93 -2.89 -8.62 4.38
N LYS A 94 -2.83 -7.66 3.46
CA LYS A 94 -2.28 -6.32 3.72
C LYS A 94 -3.08 -5.57 4.79
N GLU A 95 -4.40 -5.64 4.77
CA GLU A 95 -5.29 -5.04 5.79
C GLU A 95 -5.11 -5.72 7.16
N LYS A 96 -4.97 -7.05 7.18
CA LYS A 96 -4.70 -7.81 8.40
C LYS A 96 -3.36 -7.44 9.03
N THR A 97 -2.28 -7.43 8.25
CA THR A 97 -0.94 -7.04 8.70
C THR A 97 -0.95 -5.61 9.26
N ALA A 98 -1.55 -4.66 8.54
CA ALA A 98 -1.66 -3.27 9.01
C ALA A 98 -2.53 -3.15 10.29
N SER A 99 -3.48 -4.05 10.51
CA SER A 99 -4.26 -4.11 11.76
C SER A 99 -3.40 -4.65 12.91
N GLU A 100 -2.67 -5.73 12.68
CA GLU A 100 -1.78 -6.36 13.66
C GLU A 100 -0.66 -5.41 14.09
N GLU A 101 -0.02 -4.72 13.15
CA GLU A 101 0.99 -3.70 13.44
C GLU A 101 0.44 -2.56 14.30
N ARG A 102 -0.77 -2.07 14.00
CA ARG A 102 -1.43 -1.04 14.82
C ARG A 102 -1.75 -1.53 16.22
N MET A 103 -2.19 -2.78 16.36
CA MET A 103 -2.44 -3.37 17.69
C MET A 103 -1.14 -3.53 18.48
N GLU A 104 -0.09 -4.00 17.83
CA GLU A 104 1.23 -4.16 18.45
C GLU A 104 1.83 -2.82 18.86
N GLN A 105 1.74 -1.80 18.01
CA GLN A 105 2.18 -0.45 18.36
C GLN A 105 1.40 0.11 19.56
N ARG A 106 0.08 -0.11 19.64
CA ARG A 106 -0.72 0.28 20.81
C ARG A 106 -0.28 -0.45 22.08
N ARG A 107 0.03 -1.75 21.99
CA ARG A 107 0.57 -2.52 23.13
C ARG A 107 1.90 -1.97 23.61
N ARG A 108 2.82 -1.64 22.69
CA ARG A 108 4.12 -1.04 23.01
C ARG A 108 3.97 0.33 23.69
N LEU A 109 3.08 1.18 23.19
CA LEU A 109 2.81 2.49 23.79
C LEU A 109 2.19 2.36 25.18
N ALA A 110 1.26 1.42 25.38
CA ALA A 110 0.68 1.16 26.71
C ALA A 110 1.75 0.65 27.69
N ALA A 111 2.64 -0.23 27.25
CA ALA A 111 3.77 -0.72 28.06
C ALA A 111 4.78 0.39 28.39
N GLY A 112 5.13 1.24 27.42
CA GLY A 112 6.01 2.40 27.63
C GLY A 112 5.43 3.39 28.64
N ASN A 113 4.14 3.72 28.51
CA ASN A 113 3.45 4.60 29.45
C ASN A 113 3.36 3.99 30.86
N SER A 114 3.18 2.67 30.95
CA SER A 114 3.17 1.97 32.24
C SER A 114 4.55 2.00 32.91
N ASN A 115 5.62 1.83 32.14
CA ASN A 115 6.99 1.94 32.63
C ASN A 115 7.33 3.37 33.08
N GLU A 116 6.92 4.41 32.36
CA GLU A 116 7.10 5.80 32.79
C GLU A 116 6.41 6.09 34.13
N VAL A 117 5.18 5.60 34.32
CA VAL A 117 4.45 5.74 35.59
C VAL A 117 5.17 5.01 36.73
N ILE A 118 5.71 3.81 36.48
CA ILE A 118 6.47 3.04 37.48
C ILE A 118 7.79 3.75 37.83
N CYS A 119 8.53 4.23 36.84
CA CYS A 119 9.77 4.99 37.07
C CYS A 119 9.52 6.26 37.87
N TYR A 120 8.46 7.02 37.54
CA TYR A 120 8.09 8.23 38.28
C TYR A 120 7.71 7.95 39.74
N ALA A 121 6.97 6.86 39.98
CA ALA A 121 6.63 6.42 41.35
C ALA A 121 7.89 6.04 42.14
N TYR A 122 8.82 5.32 41.51
CA TYR A 122 10.08 4.91 42.14
C TYR A 122 10.97 6.12 42.50
N GLU A 123 11.11 7.09 41.58
CA GLU A 123 11.85 8.34 41.82
C GLU A 123 11.22 9.17 42.94
N SER A 124 9.89 9.19 43.03
CA SER A 124 9.17 9.92 44.07
C SER A 124 9.37 9.28 45.46
N ILE A 125 9.45 7.96 45.52
CA ILE A 125 9.74 7.22 46.77
C ILE A 125 11.19 7.46 47.19
N THR A 126 12.15 7.31 46.28
CA THR A 126 13.59 7.53 46.60
C THR A 126 13.88 8.97 47.03
N LYS A 127 13.24 9.97 46.41
CA LYS A 127 13.36 11.38 46.85
C LYS A 127 12.79 11.62 48.26
N LYS A 128 11.68 10.97 48.62
CA LYS A 128 11.12 11.07 49.99
C LYS A 128 12.03 10.44 51.04
N VAL A 129 12.56 9.25 50.75
CA VAL A 129 13.46 8.53 51.68
C VAL A 129 14.78 9.29 51.88
N SER A 130 15.24 10.07 50.90
CA SER A 130 16.47 10.87 50.97
C SER A 130 16.33 12.18 51.77
N PHE A 131 15.10 12.59 52.11
CA PHE A 131 14.82 13.86 52.82
C PHE A 131 14.52 13.66 54.32
N GLU A 132 14.40 12.41 54.78
CA GLU A 132 14.14 12.04 56.18
C GLU A 132 15.38 11.46 56.92
N GLY A 133 16.58 11.61 56.35
CA GLY A 133 17.86 11.25 56.98
C GLY A 133 18.73 12.48 57.21
#